data_AF-E4UBL7-F1
#
_entry.id   AF-E4UBL7-F1
#
_cell.length_a   1.000
_cell.length_b   1.000
_cell.length_c   1.000
_cell.angle_alpha   90.00
_cell.angle_beta   90.00
_cell.angle_gamma   90.00
#
_symmetry.space_group_name_H-M   'P 1'
#
loop_
_entity.id
_entity.type
_entity.pdbx_description
1 polymer ?
#
loop_
_entity_poly.entity_id
_entity_poly.type
_entity_poly.pdbx_seq_one_letter_code
_entity_poly.pdbx_strand_id
1 'polypeptide(L)'
;MPVNTKKTEEQINDNIAACVTTIIECLTELKAEDIRHIENTSAQSLICDNMVIVSGRSTKHVASIADNLISYLKKKKLKFLALRVY
;
A
#
# COMPACT_ATOMS: atom_id res chain seq x y z
N MET A 1 14.03 23.82 -26.08
CA MET A 1 12.81 23.07 -26.47
C MET A 1 12.45 22.14 -25.32
N PRO A 2 11.25 22.22 -24.72
CA PRO A 2 10.88 21.34 -23.62
C PRO A 2 10.32 20.02 -24.17
N VAL A 3 11.06 18.93 -23.95
CA VAL A 3 10.62 17.56 -24.26
C VAL A 3 9.72 17.07 -23.12
N ASN A 4 8.43 16.98 -23.44
CA ASN A 4 7.44 15.98 -23.02
C ASN A 4 7.55 15.38 -21.58
N THR A 5 7.02 16.08 -20.58
CA THR A 5 6.85 15.59 -19.20
C THR A 5 5.49 14.93 -18.92
N LYS A 6 4.44 15.19 -19.71
CA LYS A 6 3.07 14.85 -19.28
C LYS A 6 2.64 13.38 -19.45
N LYS A 7 3.30 12.59 -20.29
CA LYS A 7 2.81 11.24 -20.69
C LYS A 7 3.35 10.10 -19.82
N THR A 8 4.37 10.36 -19.00
CA THR A 8 4.98 9.34 -18.14
C THR A 8 4.37 9.36 -16.74
N GLU A 9 3.77 10.48 -16.33
CA GLU A 9 3.20 10.70 -15.00
C GLU A 9 1.84 9.99 -14.83
N GLU A 10 0.97 10.00 -15.85
CA GLU A 10 -0.34 9.33 -15.81
C GLU A 10 -0.22 7.80 -15.72
N GLN A 11 0.65 7.20 -16.53
CA GLN A 11 0.84 5.74 -16.53
C GLN A 11 1.44 5.22 -15.21
N ILE A 12 2.30 6.01 -14.56
CA ILE A 12 2.88 5.64 -13.26
C ILE A 12 1.80 5.73 -12.17
N ASN A 13 0.97 6.77 -12.19
CA ASN A 13 -0.14 6.90 -11.24
C ASN A 13 -1.16 5.77 -11.37
N ASP A 14 -1.50 5.34 -12.58
CA ASP A 14 -2.43 4.22 -12.78
C ASP A 14 -1.90 2.91 -12.18
N ASN A 15 -0.59 2.66 -12.34
CA ASN A 15 0.05 1.48 -11.78
C ASN A 15 0.12 1.53 -10.25
N ILE A 16 0.38 2.71 -9.68
CA ILE A 16 0.41 2.93 -8.23
C ILE A 16 -1.00 2.75 -7.65
N ALA A 17 -2.01 3.35 -8.26
CA ALA A 17 -3.41 3.21 -7.86
C ALA A 17 -3.85 1.74 -7.92
N ALA A 18 -3.51 1.02 -9.00
CA ALA A 18 -3.82 -0.40 -9.13
C ALA A 18 -3.15 -1.25 -8.03
N CYS A 19 -1.92 -0.91 -7.64
CA CYS A 19 -1.22 -1.58 -6.53
C CYS A 19 -1.92 -1.33 -5.19
N VAL A 20 -2.30 -0.09 -4.90
CA VAL A 20 -3.01 0.26 -3.66
C VAL A 20 -4.37 -0.44 -3.60
N THR A 21 -5.14 -0.40 -4.68
CA THR A 21 -6.44 -1.09 -4.76
C THR A 21 -6.30 -2.58 -4.50
N THR A 22 -5.28 -3.22 -5.09
CA THR A 22 -4.98 -4.62 -4.82
C THR A 22 -4.71 -4.89 -3.33
N ILE A 23 -3.92 -4.02 -2.69
CA ILE A 23 -3.57 -4.16 -1.28
C ILE A 23 -4.84 -4.01 -0.42
N ILE A 24 -5.70 -3.05 -0.74
CA ILE A 24 -6.99 -2.84 -0.07
C ILE A 24 -7.92 -4.04 -0.25
N GLU A 25 -8.01 -4.61 -1.45
CA GLU A 25 -8.79 -5.82 -1.72
C GLU A 25 -8.29 -7.00 -0.87
N CYS A 26 -6.97 -7.20 -0.80
CA CYS A 26 -6.37 -8.24 0.03
C CYS A 26 -6.68 -8.02 1.52
N LEU A 27 -6.58 -6.78 2.02
CA LEU A 27 -6.92 -6.42 3.39
C LEU A 27 -8.41 -6.64 3.69
N THR A 28 -9.27 -6.38 2.71
CA THR A 28 -10.72 -6.61 2.80
C THR A 28 -11.05 -8.11 2.85
N GLU A 29 -10.40 -8.93 2.02
CA GLU A 29 -10.53 -10.39 2.02
C GLU A 29 -10.09 -11.00 3.37
N LEU A 30 -9.04 -10.43 3.96
CA LEU A 30 -8.55 -10.79 5.29
C LEU A 30 -9.40 -10.25 6.44
N LYS A 31 -10.51 -9.55 6.16
CA LYS A 31 -11.44 -8.96 7.14
C LYS A 31 -10.76 -7.99 8.11
N ALA A 32 -9.80 -7.22 7.63
CA ALA A 32 -9.22 -6.11 8.38
C ALA A 32 -10.27 -5.03 8.65
N GLU A 33 -10.15 -4.35 9.79
CA GLU A 33 -11.05 -3.27 10.20
C GLU A 33 -10.35 -1.91 10.04
N ASP A 34 -11.12 -0.83 9.84
CA ASP A 34 -10.61 0.55 9.74
C ASP A 34 -9.45 0.71 8.72
N ILE A 35 -9.69 0.30 7.47
CA ILE A 35 -8.71 0.46 6.39
C ILE A 35 -8.67 1.94 5.96
N ARG A 36 -7.54 2.59 6.22
CA ARG A 36 -7.29 4.00 5.88
C ARG A 36 -6.13 4.09 4.90
N HIS A 37 -6.38 4.67 3.73
CA HIS A 37 -5.33 5.02 2.77
C HIS A 37 -4.95 6.49 2.94
N ILE A 38 -3.66 6.74 3.08
CA ILE A 38 -3.07 8.08 3.21
C ILE A 38 -2.06 8.24 2.07
N GLU A 39 -2.34 9.22 1.21
CA GLU A 39 -1.41 9.70 0.19
C GLU A 39 -0.59 10.84 0.80
N ASN A 40 0.72 10.63 0.97
CA ASN A 40 1.58 11.57 1.68
C ASN A 40 2.19 12.59 0.70
N THR A 41 1.50 13.70 0.47
CA THR A 41 1.91 14.75 -0.48
C THR A 41 2.81 15.85 0.10
N SER A 42 3.08 15.90 1.41
CA SER A 42 3.93 16.95 2.02
C SER A 42 4.94 16.41 3.03
N ALA A 43 6.12 17.07 3.12
CA ALA A 43 7.26 17.03 4.07
C ALA A 43 7.73 15.68 4.70
N GLN A 44 6.84 14.72 4.95
CA GLN A 44 7.06 13.33 5.37
C GLN A 44 7.16 12.35 4.18
N SER A 45 6.95 12.84 2.95
CA SER A 45 7.08 12.10 1.68
C SER A 45 8.49 11.50 1.44
N LEU A 46 9.50 11.92 2.21
CA LEU A 46 10.85 11.34 2.17
C LEU A 46 10.90 9.83 2.50
N ILE A 47 9.87 9.29 3.15
CA ILE A 47 9.82 7.90 3.61
C ILE A 47 8.96 7.05 2.67
N CYS A 48 7.72 7.48 2.37
CA CYS A 48 6.77 6.75 1.52
C CYS A 48 5.82 7.71 0.78
N ASP A 49 5.42 7.33 -0.43
CA ASP A 49 4.38 8.02 -1.21
C ASP A 49 2.97 7.64 -0.72
N ASN A 50 2.71 6.34 -0.52
CA ASN A 50 1.43 5.81 -0.07
C ASN A 50 1.58 5.02 1.22
N MET A 51 0.69 5.27 2.16
CA MET A 51 0.60 4.54 3.44
C MET A 51 -0.80 3.98 3.63
N VAL A 52 -0.88 2.71 4.02
CA VAL A 52 -2.16 2.06 4.37
C VAL A 52 -2.09 1.67 5.84
N ILE A 53 -3.04 2.16 6.63
CA ILE A 53 -3.19 1.83 8.04
C ILE A 53 -4.43 0.94 8.18
N VAL A 54 -4.28 -0.15 8.94
CA VAL A 54 -5.37 -1.09 9.22
C VAL A 54 -5.36 -1.48 10.68
N SER A 55 -6.55 -1.80 11.18
CA SER A 55 -6.75 -2.43 12.48
C SER A 55 -7.22 -3.87 12.32
N GLY A 56 -7.03 -4.67 13.36
CA GLY A 56 -7.52 -6.04 13.39
C GLY A 56 -8.17 -6.37 14.73
N ARG A 57 -9.15 -7.26 14.69
CA ARG A 57 -9.93 -7.71 15.86
C ARG A 57 -9.13 -8.28 17.03
N SER A 58 -7.91 -8.76 16.81
CA SER A 58 -7.02 -9.29 17.86
C SER A 58 -5.56 -9.28 17.41
N THR A 59 -4.62 -9.34 18.35
CA THR A 59 -3.18 -9.38 18.04
C THR A 59 -2.81 -10.55 17.10
N LYS A 60 -3.43 -11.72 17.30
CA LYS A 60 -3.26 -12.89 16.42
C LYS A 60 -3.85 -12.63 15.02
N HIS A 61 -4.98 -11.94 14.95
CA HIS A 61 -5.59 -11.57 13.68
C HIS A 61 -4.70 -10.58 12.90
N VAL A 62 -4.15 -9.57 13.58
CA VAL A 62 -3.22 -8.62 12.96
C VAL A 62 -1.95 -9.30 12.47
N ALA A 63 -1.37 -10.23 13.25
CA ALA A 63 -0.22 -11.02 12.82
C ALA A 63 -0.53 -11.85 11.55
N SER A 64 -1.69 -12.52 11.52
CA SER A 64 -2.15 -13.26 10.35
C SER A 64 -2.33 -12.36 9.13
N ILE A 65 -2.89 -11.15 9.30
CA ILE A 65 -3.02 -10.17 8.21
C ILE A 65 -1.64 -9.80 7.68
N ALA A 66 -0.69 -9.47 8.57
CA ALA A 66 0.67 -9.09 8.19
C ALA A 66 1.40 -10.20 7.40
N ASP A 67 1.35 -11.43 7.87
CA ASP A 67 2.01 -12.58 7.23
C ASP A 67 1.42 -12.88 5.84
N ASN A 68 0.09 -12.82 5.73
CA ASN A 68 -0.59 -13.00 4.45
C ASN A 68 -0.30 -11.86 3.48
N LEU A 69 -0.25 -10.60 3.96
CA LEU A 69 0.10 -9.44 3.15
C LEU A 69 1.53 -9.55 2.61
N ILE A 70 2.50 -9.92 3.46
CA ILE A 70 3.89 -10.13 3.04
C ILE A 70 3.98 -11.22 1.96
N SER A 71 3.27 -12.33 2.17
CA SER A 71 3.22 -13.43 1.21
C SER A 71 2.63 -13.01 -0.13
N TYR A 72 1.58 -12.18 -0.08
CA TYR A 72 0.91 -11.63 -1.26
C TYR A 72 1.81 -10.64 -2.02
N LEU A 73 2.46 -9.72 -1.31
CA LEU A 73 3.40 -8.74 -1.89
C LEU A 73 4.61 -9.42 -2.53
N LYS A 74 5.15 -10.48 -1.91
CA LYS A 74 6.23 -11.28 -2.48
C LYS A 74 5.82 -11.96 -3.80
N LYS A 75 4.61 -12.52 -3.88
CA LYS A 75 4.08 -13.13 -5.11
C LYS A 75 3.97 -12.10 -6.25
N LYS A 76 3.51 -10.89 -5.95
CA LYS A 76 3.40 -9.79 -6.92
C LYS A 76 4.72 -9.04 -7.18
N LYS A 77 5.82 -9.43 -6.50
CA LYS A 77 7.14 -8.77 -6.57
C LYS A 77 7.07 -7.26 -6.28
N LEU A 78 6.15 -6.84 -5.42
CA LEU A 78 6.01 -5.45 -5.02
C LEU A 78 7.02 -5.12 -3.93
N LYS A 79 7.72 -3.99 -4.08
CA LYS A 79 8.60 -3.46 -3.03
C LYS A 79 7.76 -2.71 -2.00
N PHE A 80 8.01 -3.01 -0.73
CA PHE A 80 7.50 -2.26 0.41
C PHE A 80 8.69 -1.74 1.21
N LEU A 81 8.53 -0.61 1.90
CA LEU A 81 9.60 -0.04 2.72
C LEU A 81 9.73 -0.77 4.05
N ALA A 82 8.64 -0.81 4.82
CA ALA A 82 8.58 -1.44 6.12
C ALA A 82 7.13 -1.79 6.47
N LEU A 83 6.94 -2.93 7.13
CA LEU A 83 5.67 -3.29 7.78
C LEU A 83 5.90 -3.29 9.29
N ARG A 84 5.03 -2.61 10.02
CA ARG A 84 5.10 -2.53 11.48
C ARG A 84 3.74 -2.85 12.07
N VAL A 85 3.73 -3.80 13.00
CA VAL A 85 2.55 -4.27 13.71
C VAL A 85 2.63 -3.74 15.14
N TYR A 86 1.52 -3.21 15.65
CA TYR A 86 1.38 -2.68 17.00
C TYR A 86 0.40 -3.54 17.82
#